data_AF-R7TUY6-F1
#
_entry.id   AF-R7TUY6-F1
#
_cell.length_a   1.000
_cell.length_b   1.000
_cell.length_c   1.000
_cell.angle_alpha   90.00
_cell.angle_beta   90.00
_cell.angle_gamma   90.00
#
_symmetry.space_group_name_H-M   'P 1'
#
loop_
_entity.id
_entity.type
_entity.pdbx_description
1 polymer ?
#
loop_
_entity_poly.entity_id
_entity_poly.type
_entity_poly.pdbx_seq_one_letter_code
_entity_poly.pdbx_strand_id
1 'polypeptide(L)'
;MIFSFFSSFPFAAGLFTNSTDGLAEKFYLEKYKLDVTPAEWTFYQAALIYFWQSLWLTYGVFSICRRTGDSFLYTMFPVMPPILYVVFSFSLACNVSWLLIWDKEYMEVALVFVNLMSCTLYICLVVSLRRLNEFGELLYSYDLMREVWINRILVQNGLAMFAVWGTVAAMFNFAIVLTYRTGADQGVASTVSLSIFIIEIMVWWIFDNFVFEKYFRYLFTPYFVLLVSIAGIIAKNWDPEKMNAIFTLLVFATVAVLTIVKITLSCWRHKHRPLYVNSAQHYDRPCSTFEVRGLLHEQRS
;
A
#
# COMPACT_ATOMS: atom_id res chain seq x y z
N MET A 1 8.65 10.63 -9.24
CA MET A 1 9.79 11.21 -8.48
C MET A 1 10.43 12.37 -9.23
N ILE A 2 10.90 12.19 -10.48
CA ILE A 2 11.44 13.28 -11.30
C ILE A 2 10.37 14.35 -11.63
N PHE A 3 9.18 13.95 -12.09
CA PHE A 3 8.14 14.93 -12.45
C PHE A 3 7.57 15.75 -11.27
N SER A 4 7.61 15.22 -10.05
CA SER A 4 7.15 15.94 -8.84
C SER A 4 8.25 16.78 -8.17
N PHE A 5 9.52 16.57 -8.54
CA PHE A 5 10.67 17.34 -8.04
C PHE A 5 11.08 18.45 -9.02
N PHE A 6 10.94 18.22 -10.34
CA PHE A 6 11.16 19.23 -11.36
C PHE A 6 10.01 20.26 -11.46
N SER A 7 8.86 20.00 -10.84
CA SER A 7 7.75 20.96 -10.74
C SER A 7 8.01 22.10 -9.74
N SER A 8 9.07 22.01 -8.93
CA SER A 8 9.47 23.05 -7.96
C SER A 8 10.37 24.13 -8.57
N PHE A 9 10.71 24.04 -9.86
CA PHE A 9 11.44 25.08 -10.57
C PHE A 9 10.49 25.91 -11.43
N PRO A 10 10.65 27.26 -11.46
CA PRO A 10 9.77 28.16 -12.17
C PRO A 10 10.09 28.11 -13.67
N PHE A 11 9.65 27.06 -14.35
CA PHE A 11 9.64 27.04 -15.81
C PHE A 11 8.21 26.94 -16.31
N ALA A 12 7.73 28.06 -16.86
CA ALA A 12 6.36 28.35 -17.25
C ALA A 12 5.88 27.61 -18.53
N ALA A 13 6.14 26.31 -18.63
CA ALA A 13 5.61 25.44 -19.67
C ALA A 13 5.40 24.01 -19.12
N GLY A 14 4.44 23.87 -18.20
CA GLY A 14 4.14 22.61 -17.53
C GLY A 14 3.02 21.80 -18.20
N LEU A 15 3.08 20.47 -18.08
CA LEU A 15 2.02 19.51 -18.44
C LEU A 15 0.70 19.76 -17.65
N PHE A 16 0.80 20.49 -16.53
CA PHE A 16 -0.30 20.88 -15.68
C PHE A 16 -0.78 22.28 -16.04
N THR A 17 -2.10 22.46 -16.07
CA THR A 17 -2.74 23.73 -16.42
C THR A 17 -2.80 24.71 -15.25
N ASN A 18 -2.69 24.22 -14.01
CA ASN A 18 -2.68 25.03 -12.79
C ASN A 18 -1.30 25.04 -12.11
N SER A 19 -1.00 26.08 -11.32
CA SER A 19 0.25 26.16 -10.54
C SER A 19 0.36 24.95 -9.60
N THR A 20 1.39 24.13 -9.77
CA THR A 20 1.51 22.77 -9.20
C THR A 20 1.89 22.68 -7.74
N ASP A 21 2.19 23.79 -7.07
CA ASP A 21 2.40 23.80 -5.63
C ASP A 21 1.05 23.52 -4.96
N GLY A 22 0.90 22.29 -4.45
CA GLY A 22 -0.29 21.87 -3.71
C GLY A 22 -1.53 21.63 -4.57
N LEU A 23 -1.45 21.00 -5.75
CA LEU A 23 -2.64 20.83 -6.59
C LEU A 23 -3.77 20.01 -5.90
N ALA A 24 -3.42 18.91 -5.22
CA ALA A 24 -4.36 18.21 -4.35
C ALA A 24 -4.78 19.13 -3.18
N GLU A 25 -3.82 19.75 -2.51
CA GLU A 25 -4.01 20.66 -1.38
C GLU A 25 -5.03 21.77 -1.70
N LYS A 26 -4.83 22.56 -2.75
CA LYS A 26 -5.69 23.64 -3.22
C LYS A 26 -7.09 23.16 -3.63
N PHE A 27 -7.19 22.04 -4.35
CA PHE A 27 -8.50 21.52 -4.79
C PHE A 27 -9.32 20.91 -3.64
N TYR A 28 -8.71 20.09 -2.79
CA TYR A 28 -9.39 19.48 -1.64
C TYR A 28 -9.69 20.51 -0.54
N LEU A 29 -8.80 21.49 -0.29
CA LEU A 29 -8.91 22.39 0.86
C LEU A 29 -9.71 23.66 0.56
N GLU A 30 -9.67 24.18 -0.66
CA GLU A 30 -10.34 25.46 -1.00
C GLU A 30 -11.65 25.26 -1.79
N LYS A 31 -11.69 24.34 -2.77
CA LYS A 31 -12.82 24.20 -3.71
C LYS A 31 -13.84 23.13 -3.32
N TYR A 32 -13.40 21.95 -2.88
CA TYR A 32 -14.28 20.80 -2.58
C TYR A 32 -14.31 20.45 -1.09
N LYS A 33 -14.78 21.39 -0.25
CA LYS A 33 -14.86 21.19 1.20
C LYS A 33 -15.98 20.22 1.56
N LEU A 34 -15.59 19.03 2.00
CA LEU A 34 -16.45 18.00 2.61
C LEU A 34 -16.12 17.78 4.08
N ASP A 35 -17.03 17.20 4.84
CA ASP A 35 -16.81 16.83 6.26
C ASP A 35 -15.70 15.78 6.42
N VAL A 36 -15.36 15.08 5.33
CA VAL A 36 -14.29 14.09 5.25
C VAL A 36 -12.97 14.64 4.71
N THR A 37 -12.87 15.95 4.44
CA THR A 37 -11.65 16.53 3.87
C THR A 37 -10.53 16.54 4.90
N PRO A 38 -9.38 15.90 4.67
CA PRO A 38 -8.31 15.90 5.65
C PRO A 38 -7.60 17.25 5.76
N ALA A 39 -6.90 17.46 6.89
CA ALA A 39 -5.95 18.54 7.08
C ALA A 39 -4.78 18.46 6.10
N GLU A 40 -4.16 19.60 5.77
CA GLU A 40 -3.13 19.73 4.73
C GLU A 40 -1.92 18.82 5.00
N TRP A 41 -1.50 18.73 6.25
CA TRP A 41 -0.37 17.89 6.68
C TRP A 41 -0.57 16.39 6.36
N THR A 42 -1.81 15.94 6.17
CA THR A 42 -2.13 14.56 5.80
C THR A 42 -1.58 14.19 4.43
N PHE A 43 -1.40 15.17 3.54
CA PHE A 43 -0.85 14.95 2.20
C PHE A 43 0.66 14.63 2.22
N TYR A 44 1.38 14.90 3.31
CA TYR A 44 2.76 14.44 3.48
C TYR A 44 2.90 12.91 3.45
N GLN A 45 1.82 12.17 3.71
CA GLN A 45 1.80 10.71 3.54
C GLN A 45 2.19 10.29 2.11
N ALA A 46 1.74 11.01 1.07
CA ALA A 46 2.07 10.68 -0.30
C ALA A 46 3.58 10.78 -0.57
N ALA A 47 4.23 11.80 -0.01
CA ALA A 47 5.69 11.96 -0.10
C ALA A 47 6.43 10.81 0.56
N LEU A 48 6.02 10.41 1.77
CA LEU A 48 6.57 9.25 2.47
C LEU A 48 6.38 7.96 1.66
N ILE A 49 5.20 7.75 1.09
CA ILE A 49 4.90 6.58 0.26
C ILE A 49 5.81 6.51 -0.95
N TYR A 50 5.97 7.62 -1.70
CA TYR A 50 6.82 7.66 -2.87
C TYR A 50 8.30 7.47 -2.55
N PHE A 51 8.75 8.01 -1.42
CA PHE A 51 10.09 7.72 -0.91
C PHE A 51 10.24 6.23 -0.59
N TRP A 52 9.27 5.62 0.09
CA TRP A 52 9.32 4.18 0.37
C TRP A 52 9.31 3.33 -0.91
N GLN A 53 8.55 3.75 -1.94
CA GLN A 53 8.54 3.09 -3.23
C GLN A 53 9.92 3.11 -3.91
N SER A 54 10.64 4.23 -3.85
CA SER A 54 11.99 4.27 -4.44
C SER A 54 12.98 3.40 -3.70
N LEU A 55 12.88 3.27 -2.37
CA LEU A 55 13.78 2.41 -1.61
C LEU A 55 13.69 0.94 -2.04
N TRP A 56 12.48 0.39 -2.16
CA TRP A 56 12.34 -1.02 -2.53
C TRP A 56 12.68 -1.26 -4.01
N LEU A 57 12.40 -0.31 -4.90
CA LEU A 57 12.83 -0.37 -6.30
C LEU A 57 14.36 -0.37 -6.41
N THR A 58 15.01 0.50 -5.63
CA THR A 58 16.47 0.60 -5.56
C THR A 58 17.07 -0.71 -5.04
N TYR A 59 16.47 -1.28 -3.99
CA TYR A 59 16.84 -2.62 -3.50
C TYR A 59 16.64 -3.69 -4.59
N GLY A 60 15.56 -3.63 -5.36
CA GLY A 60 15.32 -4.49 -6.52
C GLY A 60 16.46 -4.44 -7.53
N VAL A 61 16.90 -3.25 -7.93
CA VAL A 61 18.07 -3.07 -8.82
C VAL A 61 19.35 -3.64 -8.19
N PHE A 62 19.62 -3.34 -6.93
CA PHE A 62 20.80 -3.87 -6.23
C PHE A 62 20.77 -5.40 -6.12
N SER A 63 19.59 -6.01 -5.95
CA SER A 63 19.44 -7.46 -5.85
C SER A 63 19.83 -8.19 -7.15
N ILE A 64 19.65 -7.55 -8.31
CA ILE A 64 20.04 -8.09 -9.62
C ILE A 64 21.57 -8.21 -9.70
N CYS A 65 22.28 -7.21 -9.18
CA CYS A 65 23.74 -7.17 -9.19
C CYS A 65 24.38 -8.08 -8.12
N ARG A 66 23.58 -8.65 -7.20
CA ARG A 66 24.09 -9.40 -6.05
C ARG A 66 24.17 -10.90 -6.34
N ARG A 67 25.32 -11.51 -6.03
CA ARG A 67 25.57 -12.95 -6.18
C ARG A 67 25.49 -13.67 -4.84
N THR A 68 25.02 -14.91 -4.87
CA THR A 68 25.00 -15.82 -3.73
C THR A 68 25.58 -17.15 -4.20
N GLY A 69 26.83 -17.43 -3.79
CA GLY A 69 27.61 -18.52 -4.37
C GLY A 69 27.86 -18.32 -5.87
N ASP A 70 27.64 -19.37 -6.66
CA ASP A 70 27.90 -19.36 -8.10
C ASP A 70 26.82 -18.66 -8.93
N SER A 71 25.61 -18.49 -8.37
CA SER A 71 24.43 -17.95 -9.07
C SER A 71 24.04 -16.55 -8.58
N PHE A 72 23.26 -15.83 -9.38
CA PHE A 72 22.69 -14.54 -8.96
C PHE A 72 21.47 -14.76 -8.05
N LEU A 73 21.30 -13.90 -7.04
CA LEU A 73 20.22 -14.04 -6.06
C LEU A 73 18.84 -14.12 -6.74
N TYR A 74 18.61 -13.28 -7.77
CA TYR A 74 17.33 -13.24 -8.50
C TYR A 74 17.04 -14.51 -9.32
N THR A 75 18.07 -15.28 -9.70
CA THR A 75 17.91 -16.54 -10.44
C THR A 75 17.61 -17.72 -9.53
N MET A 76 18.19 -17.72 -8.33
CA MET A 76 18.04 -18.79 -7.35
C MET A 76 16.78 -18.60 -6.49
N PHE A 77 16.44 -17.34 -6.17
CA PHE A 77 15.29 -16.98 -5.35
C PHE A 77 14.50 -15.83 -6.02
N PRO A 78 13.57 -16.12 -6.94
CA PRO A 78 12.80 -15.09 -7.65
C PRO A 78 11.67 -14.51 -6.76
N VAL A 79 12.04 -13.93 -5.60
CA VAL A 79 11.12 -13.29 -4.64
C VAL A 79 10.48 -12.04 -5.25
N MET A 80 11.19 -11.35 -6.14
CA MET A 80 10.74 -10.17 -6.88
C MET A 80 10.65 -10.47 -8.38
N PRO A 81 9.60 -11.17 -8.85
CA PRO A 81 9.50 -11.60 -10.24
C PRO A 81 9.25 -10.40 -11.19
N PRO A 82 9.63 -10.50 -12.48
CA PRO A 82 9.42 -9.42 -13.46
C PRO A 82 7.99 -8.88 -13.55
N ILE A 83 6.99 -9.77 -13.38
CA ILE A 83 5.57 -9.40 -13.38
C ILE A 83 5.23 -8.36 -12.30
N LEU A 84 5.91 -8.38 -11.15
CA LEU A 84 5.72 -7.39 -10.09
C LEU A 84 6.03 -5.98 -10.60
N TYR A 85 7.14 -5.82 -11.32
CA TYR A 85 7.55 -4.53 -11.87
C TYR A 85 6.63 -4.06 -12.99
N VAL A 86 6.18 -4.97 -13.87
CA VAL A 86 5.26 -4.64 -14.97
C VAL A 86 3.92 -4.11 -14.43
N VAL A 87 3.32 -4.84 -13.48
CA VAL A 87 2.04 -4.41 -12.87
C VAL A 87 2.24 -3.14 -12.05
N PHE A 88 3.38 -3.00 -11.36
CA PHE A 88 3.70 -1.78 -10.63
C PHE A 88 3.88 -0.57 -11.56
N SER A 89 4.55 -0.71 -12.70
CA SER A 89 4.64 0.36 -13.71
C SER A 89 3.27 0.79 -14.22
N PHE A 90 2.36 -0.16 -14.43
CA PHE A 90 0.98 0.16 -14.78
C PHE A 90 0.25 0.93 -13.67
N SER A 91 0.44 0.55 -12.40
CA SER A 91 -0.12 1.29 -11.26
C SER A 91 0.42 2.72 -11.19
N LEU A 92 1.71 2.94 -11.48
CA LEU A 92 2.31 4.27 -11.53
C LEU A 92 1.75 5.11 -12.69
N ALA A 93 1.51 4.50 -13.85
CA ALA A 93 0.85 5.18 -14.96
C ALA A 93 -0.57 5.62 -14.56
N CYS A 94 -1.33 4.74 -13.90
CA CYS A 94 -2.66 5.07 -13.38
C CYS A 94 -2.61 6.20 -12.35
N ASN A 95 -1.61 6.23 -11.47
CA ASN A 95 -1.41 7.31 -10.50
C ASN A 95 -1.17 8.67 -11.19
N VAL A 96 -0.30 8.70 -12.20
CA VAL A 96 -0.01 9.93 -12.96
C VAL A 96 -1.26 10.37 -13.73
N SER A 97 -1.97 9.44 -14.37
CA SER A 97 -3.23 9.72 -15.06
C SER A 97 -4.28 10.28 -14.11
N TRP A 98 -4.45 9.69 -12.92
CA TRP A 98 -5.36 10.20 -11.89
C TRP A 98 -5.06 11.67 -11.56
N LEU A 99 -3.80 12.02 -11.28
CA LEU A 99 -3.41 13.40 -10.96
C LEU A 99 -3.69 14.37 -12.11
N LEU A 100 -3.42 13.99 -13.36
CA LEU A 100 -3.67 14.82 -14.54
C LEU A 100 -5.16 15.01 -14.83
N ILE A 101 -5.95 13.96 -14.64
CA ILE A 101 -7.41 13.99 -14.83
C ILE A 101 -8.05 14.83 -13.71
N TRP A 102 -7.54 14.72 -12.48
CA TRP A 102 -7.95 15.53 -11.35
C TRP A 102 -7.66 17.02 -11.56
N ASP A 103 -6.49 17.37 -12.11
CA ASP A 103 -6.15 18.76 -12.49
C ASP A 103 -7.16 19.37 -13.48
N LYS A 104 -7.71 18.52 -14.36
CA LYS A 104 -8.72 18.90 -15.36
C LYS A 104 -10.16 18.81 -14.84
N GLU A 105 -10.35 18.55 -13.53
CA GLU A 105 -11.65 18.46 -12.86
C GLU A 105 -12.60 17.36 -13.40
N TYR A 106 -12.08 16.35 -14.11
CA TYR A 106 -12.87 15.19 -14.56
C TYR A 106 -13.02 14.15 -13.43
N MET A 107 -13.81 14.49 -12.42
CA MET A 107 -13.91 13.75 -11.15
C MET A 107 -14.29 12.28 -11.28
N GLU A 108 -15.24 11.93 -12.16
CA GLU A 108 -15.68 10.54 -12.29
C GLU A 108 -14.57 9.67 -12.90
N VAL A 109 -13.88 10.21 -13.90
CA VAL A 109 -12.77 9.52 -14.55
C VAL A 109 -11.60 9.39 -13.58
N ALA A 110 -11.33 10.43 -12.79
CA ALA A 110 -10.29 10.38 -11.76
C ALA A 110 -10.58 9.27 -10.72
N LEU A 111 -11.84 9.13 -10.30
CA LEU A 111 -12.27 8.07 -9.39
C LEU A 111 -12.00 6.67 -9.98
N VAL A 112 -12.20 6.47 -11.28
CA VAL A 112 -11.90 5.18 -11.94
C VAL A 112 -10.39 4.90 -11.91
N PHE A 113 -9.56 5.88 -12.26
CA PHE A 113 -8.10 5.69 -12.31
C PHE A 113 -7.47 5.47 -10.94
N VAL A 114 -7.94 6.14 -9.88
CA VAL A 114 -7.44 5.90 -8.52
C VAL A 114 -7.83 4.50 -8.02
N ASN A 115 -9.03 4.01 -8.34
CA ASN A 115 -9.42 2.64 -8.02
C ASN A 115 -8.59 1.61 -8.79
N LEU A 116 -8.37 1.83 -10.09
CA LEU A 116 -7.53 0.96 -10.92
C LEU A 116 -6.08 0.89 -10.42
N MET A 117 -5.53 2.03 -9.99
CA MET A 117 -4.24 2.10 -9.31
C MET A 117 -4.25 1.25 -8.02
N SER A 118 -5.23 1.43 -7.13
CA SER A 118 -5.33 0.65 -5.88
C SER A 118 -5.42 -0.85 -6.14
N CYS A 119 -6.29 -1.28 -7.07
CA CYS A 119 -6.44 -2.69 -7.41
C CYS A 119 -5.13 -3.31 -7.92
N THR A 120 -4.41 -2.60 -8.79
CA THR A 120 -3.14 -3.08 -9.34
C THR A 120 -2.03 -3.13 -8.29
N LEU A 121 -2.03 -2.21 -7.31
CA LEU A 121 -1.14 -2.27 -6.15
C LEU A 121 -1.45 -3.46 -5.23
N TYR A 122 -2.74 -3.78 -5.00
CA TYR A 122 -3.11 -4.99 -4.27
C TYR A 122 -2.68 -6.26 -5.00
N ILE A 123 -2.77 -6.29 -6.34
CA ILE A 123 -2.24 -7.40 -7.15
C ILE A 123 -0.72 -7.54 -6.94
N CYS A 124 0.04 -6.44 -7.01
CA CYS A 124 1.47 -6.43 -6.71
C CYS A 124 1.78 -6.99 -5.32
N LEU A 125 1.03 -6.56 -4.30
CA LEU A 125 1.17 -7.03 -2.93
C LEU A 125 0.96 -8.55 -2.85
N VAL A 126 -0.13 -9.07 -3.43
CA VAL A 126 -0.43 -10.51 -3.42
C VAL A 126 0.67 -11.30 -4.13
N VAL A 127 1.16 -10.83 -5.28
CA VAL A 127 2.28 -11.47 -5.99
C VAL A 127 3.52 -11.54 -5.09
N SER A 128 3.90 -10.43 -4.45
CA SER A 128 5.06 -10.38 -3.55
C SER A 128 4.90 -11.29 -2.33
N LEU A 129 3.70 -11.35 -1.75
CA LEU A 129 3.38 -12.21 -0.62
C LEU A 129 3.45 -13.70 -0.96
N ARG A 130 2.88 -14.09 -2.10
CA ARG A 130 2.91 -15.49 -2.57
C ARG A 130 4.33 -15.95 -2.84
N ARG A 131 5.14 -15.13 -3.53
CA ARG A 131 6.53 -15.45 -3.84
C ARG A 131 7.39 -15.59 -2.60
N LEU A 132 7.25 -14.69 -1.62
CA LEU A 132 8.01 -14.82 -0.38
C LEU A 132 7.60 -16.07 0.43
N ASN A 133 6.33 -16.44 0.41
CA ASN A 133 5.87 -17.65 1.08
C ASN A 133 6.39 -18.93 0.39
N GLU A 134 6.46 -18.94 -0.94
CA GLU A 134 6.99 -20.04 -1.74
C GLU A 134 8.49 -20.27 -1.49
N PHE A 135 9.30 -19.21 -1.53
CA PHE A 135 10.76 -19.31 -1.36
C PHE A 135 11.23 -19.12 0.09
N GLY A 136 10.33 -18.86 1.03
CA GLY A 136 10.68 -18.46 2.40
C GLY A 136 11.41 -19.55 3.18
N GLU A 137 11.02 -20.81 3.01
CA GLU A 137 11.67 -21.96 3.65
C GLU A 137 13.07 -22.22 3.06
N LEU A 138 13.22 -22.06 1.74
CA LEU A 138 14.51 -22.18 1.07
C LEU A 138 15.45 -21.03 1.48
N LEU A 139 14.96 -19.80 1.60
CA LEU A 139 15.75 -18.68 2.13
C LEU A 139 16.19 -18.93 3.59
N TYR A 140 15.42 -19.69 4.36
CA TYR A 140 15.81 -20.11 5.71
C TYR A 140 16.96 -21.12 5.70
N SER A 141 16.90 -22.13 4.84
CA SER A 141 17.95 -23.17 4.78
C SER A 141 19.31 -22.62 4.31
N TYR A 142 19.31 -21.56 3.51
CA TYR A 142 20.54 -20.88 3.05
C TYR A 142 21.02 -19.73 3.97
N ASP A 143 20.47 -19.60 5.18
CA ASP A 143 20.78 -18.52 6.15
C ASP A 143 20.57 -17.09 5.59
N LEU A 144 19.59 -16.94 4.68
CA LEU A 144 19.25 -15.67 4.03
C LEU A 144 18.05 -14.98 4.68
N MET A 145 17.90 -15.13 6.01
CA MET A 145 16.79 -14.49 6.76
C MET A 145 16.75 -12.97 6.63
N ARG A 146 17.90 -12.34 6.40
CA ARG A 146 17.97 -10.91 6.11
C ARG A 146 17.14 -10.53 4.90
N GLU A 147 17.13 -11.33 3.84
CA GLU A 147 16.36 -11.06 2.62
C GLU A 147 14.86 -11.15 2.86
N VAL A 148 14.44 -12.12 3.68
CA VAL A 148 13.04 -12.27 4.07
C VAL A 148 12.55 -11.03 4.81
N TRP A 149 13.34 -10.52 5.76
CA TRP A 149 12.98 -9.31 6.51
C TRP A 149 13.02 -8.06 5.66
N ILE A 150 14.01 -7.89 4.78
CA ILE A 150 14.05 -6.76 3.84
C ILE A 150 12.82 -6.79 2.93
N ASN A 151 12.45 -7.95 2.37
CA ASN A 151 11.26 -8.04 1.52
C ASN A 151 9.96 -7.71 2.28
N ARG A 152 9.83 -8.16 3.53
CA ARG A 152 8.67 -7.82 4.38
C ARG A 152 8.57 -6.34 4.68
N ILE A 153 9.64 -5.75 5.20
CA ILE A 153 9.66 -4.36 5.68
C ILE A 153 9.65 -3.38 4.51
N LEU A 154 10.45 -3.66 3.47
CA LEU A 154 10.67 -2.70 2.40
C LEU A 154 9.65 -2.88 1.27
N VAL A 155 9.53 -4.08 0.71
CA VAL A 155 8.69 -4.34 -0.47
C VAL A 155 7.21 -4.49 -0.09
N GLN A 156 6.88 -5.45 0.78
CA GLN A 156 5.48 -5.79 1.08
C GLN A 156 4.77 -4.68 1.86
N ASN A 157 5.39 -4.15 2.92
CA ASN A 157 4.84 -3.00 3.64
C ASN A 157 4.85 -1.73 2.78
N GLY A 158 5.82 -1.54 1.87
CA GLY A 158 5.80 -0.43 0.92
C GLY A 158 4.62 -0.49 -0.05
N LEU A 159 4.39 -1.64 -0.66
CA LEU A 159 3.24 -1.88 -1.56
C LEU A 159 1.90 -1.77 -0.82
N ALA A 160 1.81 -2.33 0.39
CA ALA A 160 0.60 -2.27 1.20
C ALA A 160 0.27 -0.83 1.64
N MET A 161 1.27 -0.03 1.99
CA MET A 161 1.12 1.39 2.31
C MET A 161 0.51 2.15 1.12
N PHE A 162 1.05 1.92 -0.09
CA PHE A 162 0.59 2.61 -1.28
C PHE A 162 -0.82 2.18 -1.70
N ALA A 163 -1.13 0.88 -1.63
CA ALA A 163 -2.45 0.37 -1.95
C ALA A 163 -3.53 0.98 -1.05
N VAL A 164 -3.29 1.02 0.26
CA VAL A 164 -4.25 1.56 1.24
C VAL A 164 -4.41 3.07 1.11
N TRP A 165 -3.32 3.80 0.82
CA TRP A 165 -3.43 5.23 0.48
C TRP A 165 -4.30 5.46 -0.76
N GLY A 166 -4.16 4.61 -1.78
CA GLY A 166 -5.04 4.64 -2.94
C GLY A 166 -6.50 4.42 -2.59
N THR A 167 -6.81 3.49 -1.68
CA THR A 167 -8.18 3.27 -1.16
C THR A 167 -8.71 4.48 -0.40
N VAL A 168 -7.88 5.10 0.45
CA VAL A 168 -8.22 6.36 1.13
C VAL A 168 -8.50 7.47 0.12
N ALA A 169 -7.65 7.63 -0.90
CA ALA A 169 -7.86 8.61 -1.95
C ALA A 169 -9.14 8.34 -2.74
N ALA A 170 -9.42 7.07 -3.07
CA ALA A 170 -10.65 6.65 -3.74
C ALA A 170 -11.90 7.00 -2.91
N MET A 171 -11.86 6.79 -1.59
CA MET A 171 -12.93 7.21 -0.68
C MET A 171 -13.17 8.73 -0.78
N PHE A 172 -12.12 9.57 -0.72
CA PHE A 172 -12.29 11.02 -0.86
C PHE A 172 -12.83 11.43 -2.23
N ASN A 173 -12.32 10.82 -3.30
CA ASN A 173 -12.79 11.07 -4.66
C ASN A 173 -14.27 10.70 -4.81
N PHE A 174 -14.68 9.59 -4.18
CA PHE A 174 -16.07 9.13 -4.19
C PHE A 174 -17.00 10.10 -3.46
N ALA A 175 -16.63 10.58 -2.26
CA ALA A 175 -17.41 11.58 -1.53
C ALA A 175 -17.56 12.89 -2.33
N ILE A 176 -16.52 13.30 -3.06
CA ILE A 176 -16.56 14.48 -3.94
C ILE A 176 -17.50 14.25 -5.13
N VAL A 177 -17.40 13.12 -5.80
CA VAL A 177 -18.29 12.80 -6.93
C VAL A 177 -19.76 12.78 -6.49
N LEU A 178 -20.08 12.15 -5.35
CA LEU A 178 -21.43 12.15 -4.79
C LEU A 178 -21.94 13.57 -4.52
N THR A 179 -21.13 14.41 -3.88
CA THR A 179 -21.59 15.76 -3.51
C THR A 179 -21.74 16.65 -4.75
N TYR A 180 -20.71 16.69 -5.61
CA TYR A 180 -20.60 17.70 -6.66
C TYR A 180 -21.13 17.27 -8.03
N ARG A 181 -21.32 15.96 -8.28
CA ARG A 181 -21.85 15.46 -9.56
C ARG A 181 -23.28 14.96 -9.44
N THR A 182 -23.67 14.37 -8.31
CA THR A 182 -25.07 13.95 -8.10
C THR A 182 -25.90 14.97 -7.32
N GLY A 183 -25.27 16.01 -6.76
CA GLY A 183 -25.95 17.02 -5.94
C GLY A 183 -26.41 16.49 -4.59
N ALA A 184 -25.79 15.40 -4.09
CA ALA A 184 -26.11 14.87 -2.78
C ALA A 184 -25.72 15.86 -1.68
N ASP A 185 -26.48 15.88 -0.59
CA ASP A 185 -26.11 16.64 0.59
C ASP A 185 -24.72 16.20 1.10
N GLN A 186 -23.87 17.17 1.45
CA GLN A 186 -22.50 16.92 1.90
C GLN A 186 -22.46 15.99 3.12
N GLY A 187 -23.42 16.15 4.03
CA GLY A 187 -23.55 15.31 5.22
C GLY A 187 -23.80 13.86 4.82
N VAL A 188 -24.77 13.64 3.93
CA VAL A 188 -25.13 12.32 3.40
C VAL A 188 -23.98 11.68 2.63
N ALA A 189 -23.35 12.41 1.70
CA ALA A 189 -22.23 11.90 0.92
C ALA A 189 -21.06 11.45 1.80
N SER A 190 -20.76 12.25 2.84
CA SER A 190 -19.73 11.94 3.84
C SER A 190 -20.08 10.70 4.66
N THR A 191 -21.32 10.58 5.14
CA THR A 191 -21.79 9.39 5.87
C THR A 191 -21.67 8.14 5.00
N VAL A 192 -22.20 8.17 3.77
CA VAL A 192 -22.15 7.02 2.84
C VAL A 192 -20.72 6.61 2.57
N SER A 193 -19.84 7.56 2.30
CA SER A 193 -18.43 7.29 2.05
C SER A 193 -17.72 6.67 3.26
N LEU A 194 -17.95 7.19 4.48
CA LEU A 194 -17.40 6.63 5.71
C LEU A 194 -17.95 5.23 6.02
N SER A 195 -19.23 4.98 5.72
CA SER A 195 -19.87 3.67 5.90
C SER A 195 -19.26 2.61 4.98
N ILE A 196 -18.98 2.93 3.72
CA ILE A 196 -18.28 2.02 2.81
C ILE A 196 -16.86 1.77 3.33
N PHE A 197 -16.17 2.84 3.74
CA PHE A 197 -14.79 2.74 4.20
C PHE A 197 -14.62 1.88 5.45
N ILE A 198 -15.51 1.99 6.45
CA ILE A 198 -15.44 1.12 7.63
C ILE A 198 -15.70 -0.35 7.26
N ILE A 199 -16.57 -0.64 6.30
CA ILE A 199 -16.79 -2.00 5.80
C ILE A 199 -15.51 -2.54 5.16
N GLU A 200 -14.85 -1.76 4.32
CA GLU A 200 -13.57 -2.15 3.70
C GLU A 200 -12.47 -2.41 4.74
N ILE A 201 -12.37 -1.57 5.77
CA ILE A 201 -11.43 -1.75 6.89
C ILE A 201 -11.71 -3.07 7.63
N MET A 202 -12.98 -3.38 7.90
CA MET A 202 -13.36 -4.61 8.58
C MET A 202 -13.04 -5.84 7.72
N VAL A 203 -13.36 -5.81 6.44
CA VAL A 203 -13.02 -6.89 5.49
C VAL A 203 -11.51 -7.09 5.42
N TRP A 204 -10.74 -6.01 5.30
CA TRP A 204 -9.28 -6.05 5.31
C TRP A 204 -8.75 -6.68 6.60
N TRP A 205 -9.26 -6.26 7.76
CA TRP A 205 -8.80 -6.77 9.05
C TRP A 205 -9.10 -8.26 9.23
N ILE A 206 -10.26 -8.73 8.78
CA ILE A 206 -10.63 -10.15 8.79
C ILE A 206 -9.66 -10.96 7.90
N PHE A 207 -9.39 -10.47 6.70
CA PHE A 207 -8.45 -11.10 5.78
C PHE A 207 -7.03 -11.12 6.34
N ASP A 208 -6.58 -10.03 6.94
CA ASP A 208 -5.27 -9.89 7.53
C ASP A 208 -5.04 -10.82 8.75
N ASN A 209 -6.04 -10.93 9.63
CA ASN A 209 -5.86 -11.63 10.90
C ASN A 209 -6.32 -13.10 10.89
N PHE A 210 -7.23 -13.49 10.00
CA PHE A 210 -7.80 -14.83 9.98
C PHE A 210 -7.59 -15.58 8.67
N VAL A 211 -7.94 -14.99 7.52
CA VAL A 211 -7.98 -15.73 6.24
C VAL A 211 -6.59 -15.89 5.62
N PHE A 212 -5.84 -14.80 5.50
CA PHE A 212 -4.51 -14.75 4.89
C PHE A 212 -3.41 -14.49 5.91
N GLU A 213 -3.65 -14.89 7.16
CA GLU A 213 -2.78 -14.66 8.31
C GLU A 213 -1.31 -14.96 8.03
N LYS A 214 -1.03 -16.12 7.42
CA LYS A 214 0.34 -16.56 7.09
C LYS A 214 1.07 -15.54 6.22
N TYR A 215 0.37 -14.95 5.26
CA TYR A 215 0.90 -13.97 4.32
C TYR A 215 1.01 -12.60 4.98
N PHE A 216 -0.06 -12.13 5.64
CA PHE A 216 -0.16 -10.73 6.06
C PHE A 216 0.36 -10.48 7.48
N ARG A 217 0.88 -11.51 8.18
CA ARG A 217 1.37 -11.43 9.57
C ARG A 217 2.22 -10.19 9.88
N TYR A 218 3.08 -9.80 8.95
CA TYR A 218 4.03 -8.70 9.12
C TYR A 218 3.66 -7.43 8.34
N LEU A 219 2.43 -7.31 7.84
CA LEU A 219 1.91 -6.08 7.25
C LEU A 219 1.33 -5.18 8.35
N PHE A 220 1.97 -4.03 8.58
CA PHE A 220 1.54 -3.06 9.59
C PHE A 220 1.29 -1.67 9.01
N THR A 221 1.96 -1.32 7.91
CA THR A 221 1.82 -0.01 7.27
C THR A 221 0.40 0.34 6.82
N PRO A 222 -0.50 -0.60 6.43
CA PRO A 222 -1.91 -0.29 6.21
C PRO A 222 -2.57 0.47 7.36
N TYR A 223 -2.39 -0.02 8.59
CA TYR A 223 -3.01 0.55 9.78
C TYR A 223 -2.45 1.93 10.11
N PHE A 224 -1.14 2.13 9.89
CA PHE A 224 -0.52 3.45 10.04
C PHE A 224 -1.15 4.46 9.08
N VAL A 225 -1.29 4.12 7.79
CA VAL A 225 -1.93 5.00 6.80
C VAL A 225 -3.35 5.34 7.24
N LEU A 226 -4.16 4.33 7.59
CA LEU A 226 -5.53 4.54 8.05
C LEU A 226 -5.61 5.49 9.25
N LEU A 227 -4.78 5.28 10.28
CA LEU A 227 -4.75 6.13 11.47
C LEU A 227 -4.39 7.57 11.14
N VAL A 228 -3.34 7.78 10.35
CA VAL A 228 -2.89 9.14 9.99
C VAL A 228 -3.92 9.82 9.10
N SER A 229 -4.53 9.11 8.14
CA SER A 229 -5.56 9.67 7.27
C SER A 229 -6.81 10.10 8.04
N ILE A 230 -7.34 9.24 8.91
CA ILE A 230 -8.54 9.56 9.69
C ILE A 230 -8.23 10.63 10.75
N ALA A 231 -7.05 10.61 11.37
CA ALA A 231 -6.60 11.69 12.26
C ALA A 231 -6.56 13.04 11.54
N GLY A 232 -6.11 13.05 10.29
CA GLY A 232 -6.17 14.23 9.42
C GLY A 232 -7.57 14.78 9.21
N ILE A 233 -8.57 13.90 9.03
CA ILE A 233 -9.98 14.28 8.90
C ILE A 233 -10.50 14.90 10.20
N ILE A 234 -10.24 14.26 11.34
CA ILE A 234 -10.68 14.74 12.65
C ILE A 234 -10.04 16.09 12.96
N ALA A 235 -8.73 16.24 12.73
CA ALA A 235 -8.00 17.46 13.01
C ALA A 235 -8.58 18.69 12.29
N LYS A 236 -9.15 18.50 11.10
CA LYS A 236 -9.75 19.59 10.32
C LYS A 236 -11.25 19.80 10.59
N ASN A 237 -12.01 18.73 10.84
CA ASN A 237 -13.48 18.79 10.83
C ASN A 237 -14.13 18.43 12.18
N TRP A 238 -13.37 18.44 13.28
CA TRP A 238 -13.93 18.13 14.59
C TRP A 238 -14.96 19.18 15.02
N ASP A 239 -16.18 18.71 15.22
CA ASP A 239 -17.30 19.47 15.77
C ASP A 239 -18.21 18.50 16.53
N PRO A 240 -18.34 18.61 17.87
CA PRO A 240 -19.14 17.68 18.66
C PRO A 240 -20.63 17.72 18.33
N GLU A 241 -21.12 18.75 17.64
CA GLU A 241 -22.52 18.85 17.21
C GLU A 241 -22.79 18.12 15.89
N LYS A 242 -21.75 17.78 15.13
CA LYS A 242 -21.88 17.12 13.82
C LYS A 242 -21.78 15.61 13.92
N MET A 243 -22.81 14.93 13.42
CA MET A 243 -22.87 13.47 13.33
C MET A 243 -21.65 12.86 12.61
N ASN A 244 -21.22 13.46 11.49
CA ASN A 244 -20.08 12.96 10.73
C ASN A 244 -18.75 13.08 11.47
N ALA A 245 -18.56 14.09 12.32
CA ALA A 245 -17.37 14.23 13.14
C ALA A 245 -17.30 13.14 14.21
N ILE A 246 -18.43 12.87 14.89
CA ILE A 246 -18.57 11.76 15.83
C ILE A 246 -18.33 10.42 15.14
N PHE A 247 -18.94 10.21 13.97
CA PHE A 247 -18.78 8.97 13.21
C PHE A 247 -17.32 8.74 12.81
N THR A 248 -16.64 9.77 12.31
CA THR A 248 -15.20 9.71 11.97
C THR A 248 -14.34 9.35 13.18
N LEU A 249 -14.63 9.93 14.36
CA LEU A 249 -13.94 9.58 15.61
C LEU A 249 -14.16 8.11 16.00
N LEU A 250 -15.37 7.58 15.83
CA LEU A 250 -15.65 6.16 16.09
C LEU A 250 -14.91 5.24 15.11
N VAL A 251 -14.80 5.62 13.83
CA VAL A 251 -13.98 4.89 12.86
C VAL A 251 -12.51 4.91 13.28
N PHE A 252 -11.98 6.06 13.70
CA PHE A 252 -10.61 6.17 14.22
C PHE A 252 -10.38 5.27 15.43
N ALA A 253 -11.26 5.32 16.43
CA ALA A 253 -11.17 4.49 17.62
C ALA A 253 -11.21 3.00 17.26
N THR A 254 -12.07 2.62 16.32
CA THR A 254 -12.14 1.26 15.79
C THR A 254 -10.81 0.84 15.17
N VAL A 255 -10.25 1.63 14.25
CA VAL A 255 -8.94 1.35 13.62
C VAL A 255 -7.83 1.24 14.66
N ALA A 256 -7.82 2.12 15.68
CA ALA A 256 -6.83 2.07 16.75
C ALA A 256 -6.90 0.76 17.54
N VAL A 257 -8.10 0.33 17.94
CA VAL A 257 -8.32 -0.95 18.62
C VAL A 257 -7.88 -2.12 17.73
N LEU A 258 -8.31 -2.14 16.47
CA LEU A 258 -7.93 -3.17 15.49
C LEU A 258 -6.41 -3.26 15.30
N THR A 259 -5.71 -2.12 15.32
CA THR A 259 -4.25 -2.03 15.21
C THR A 259 -3.57 -2.62 16.44
N ILE A 260 -4.04 -2.29 17.65
CA ILE A 260 -3.49 -2.85 18.90
C ILE A 260 -3.68 -4.37 18.90
N VAL A 261 -4.87 -4.86 18.54
CA VAL A 261 -5.15 -6.29 18.44
C VAL A 261 -4.25 -6.96 17.39
N LYS A 262 -4.05 -6.34 16.23
CA LYS A 262 -3.12 -6.84 15.21
C LYS A 262 -1.70 -6.98 15.75
N ILE A 263 -1.19 -5.96 16.43
CA ILE A 263 0.18 -5.98 16.99
C ILE A 263 0.30 -7.09 18.04
N THR A 264 -0.65 -7.19 18.97
CA THR A 264 -0.61 -8.23 20.02
C THR A 264 -0.70 -9.63 19.43
N LEU A 265 -1.61 -9.86 18.48
CA LEU A 265 -1.73 -11.14 17.76
C LEU A 265 -0.47 -11.47 16.97
N SER A 266 0.09 -10.53 16.22
CA SER A 266 1.32 -10.75 15.45
C SER A 266 2.51 -11.08 16.36
N CYS A 267 2.68 -10.38 17.48
CA CYS A 267 3.72 -10.69 18.47
C CYS A 267 3.53 -12.07 19.10
N TRP A 268 2.30 -12.41 19.51
CA TRP A 268 1.98 -13.73 20.06
C TRP A 268 2.24 -14.84 19.04
N ARG A 269 1.78 -14.67 17.80
CA ARG A 269 1.99 -15.65 16.70
C ARG A 269 3.46 -15.77 16.30
N HIS A 270 4.23 -14.70 16.35
CA HIS A 270 5.66 -14.76 16.09
C HIS A 270 6.38 -15.65 17.13
N LYS A 271 6.04 -15.50 18.41
CA LYS A 271 6.62 -16.29 19.50
C LYS A 271 6.14 -17.74 19.54
N HIS A 272 4.83 -17.97 19.35
CA HIS A 272 4.21 -19.28 19.55
C HIS A 272 3.99 -20.10 18.27
N ARG A 273 4.00 -19.46 17.09
CA ARG A 273 3.79 -20.10 15.78
C ARG A 273 4.75 -19.55 14.72
N PRO A 274 6.07 -19.59 14.95
CA PRO A 274 7.05 -19.06 14.00
C PRO A 274 6.96 -19.78 12.63
N LEU A 275 7.14 -19.02 11.54
CA LEU A 275 6.87 -19.53 10.19
C LEU A 275 7.88 -20.56 9.67
N TYR A 276 9.10 -20.62 10.20
CA TYR A 276 10.21 -21.37 9.59
C TYR A 276 10.85 -22.44 10.51
N VAL A 277 10.27 -22.72 11.68
CA VAL A 277 10.91 -23.54 12.74
C VAL A 277 11.14 -25.02 12.40
N ASN A 278 10.40 -25.58 11.44
CA ASN A 278 10.55 -27.01 11.07
C ASN A 278 11.54 -27.28 9.93
N SER A 279 12.11 -26.24 9.31
CA SER A 279 12.90 -26.38 8.07
C SER A 279 14.36 -26.78 8.33
N ALA A 280 14.88 -26.58 9.54
CA ALA A 280 16.26 -26.92 9.90
C ALA A 280 16.53 -28.43 9.89
N GLN A 281 15.52 -29.28 10.12
CA GLN A 281 15.70 -30.73 10.16
C GLN A 281 15.69 -31.41 8.77
N HIS A 282 15.28 -30.71 7.71
CA HIS A 282 15.11 -31.32 6.38
C HIS A 282 16.30 -31.09 5.44
N TYR A 283 17.19 -30.13 5.75
CA TYR A 283 18.26 -29.69 4.86
C TYR A 283 19.69 -30.02 5.36
N ASP A 284 19.83 -30.85 6.40
CA ASP A 284 21.13 -31.38 6.87
C ASP A 284 21.83 -32.34 5.88
N ARG A 285 21.30 -32.49 4.65
CA ARG A 285 22.03 -33.13 3.55
C ARG A 285 22.70 -32.05 2.72
N PRO A 286 24.02 -32.16 2.43
CA PRO A 286 24.68 -31.23 1.52
C PRO A 286 24.03 -31.34 0.14
N CYS A 287 23.11 -30.43 -0.14
CA CYS A 287 22.35 -30.39 -1.38
C CYS A 287 23.28 -29.88 -2.47
N SER A 288 23.74 -30.79 -3.34
CA SER A 288 24.53 -30.41 -4.50
C SER A 288 23.70 -29.55 -5.45
N THR A 289 24.34 -28.62 -6.16
CA THR A 289 23.73 -27.64 -7.08
C THR A 289 22.81 -28.26 -8.15
N PHE A 290 22.87 -29.57 -8.35
CA PHE A 290 22.02 -30.34 -9.26
C PHE A 290 20.60 -30.58 -8.73
N GLU A 291 20.40 -30.77 -7.42
CA GLU A 291 19.08 -31.04 -6.82
C GLU A 291 18.17 -29.81 -6.83
N VAL A 292 18.74 -28.61 -6.68
CA VAL A 292 18.00 -27.34 -6.80
C VAL A 292 17.40 -27.17 -8.21
N ARG A 293 18.11 -27.63 -9.25
CA ARG A 293 17.58 -27.64 -10.63
C ARG A 293 16.45 -28.65 -10.82
N GLY A 294 16.49 -29.79 -10.13
CA GLY A 294 15.43 -30.80 -10.16
C GLY A 294 14.13 -30.27 -9.55
N LEU A 295 14.22 -29.65 -8.37
CA LEU A 295 13.06 -29.06 -7.67
C LEU A 295 12.43 -27.91 -8.46
N LEU A 296 13.23 -27.11 -9.17
CA LEU A 296 12.73 -26.04 -10.05
C LEU A 296 12.05 -26.58 -11.32
N HIS A 297 12.38 -27.79 -11.77
CA HIS A 297 11.72 -28.45 -12.90
C HIS A 297 10.41 -29.13 -12.48
N GLU A 298 10.39 -29.74 -11.30
CA GLU A 298 9.22 -30.43 -10.75
C GLU A 298 8.11 -29.45 -10.31
N GLN A 299 8.46 -28.21 -9.94
CA GLN A 299 7.48 -27.15 -9.67
C GLN A 299 7.03 -26.36 -10.92
N ARG A 300 7.60 -26.66 -12.10
CA ARG A 300 7.18 -26.09 -13.40
C ARG A 300 6.28 -27.02 -14.23
N SER A 301 6.08 -28.27 -13.80
CA SER A 301 5.08 -29.20 -14.34
C SER A 301 3.79 -29.15 -13.55
#